data_AF-A0A1I8ISP3-F1
#
_entry.id   AF-A0A1I8ISP3-F1
#
_cell.length_a   1.000
_cell.length_b   1.000
_cell.length_c   1.000
_cell.angle_alpha   90.00
_cell.angle_beta   90.00
_cell.angle_gamma   90.00
#
_symmetry.space_group_name_H-M   'P 1'
#
loop_
_entity.id
_entity.type
_entity.pdbx_description
1 polymer ?
#
loop_
_entity_poly.entity_id
_entity_poly.type
_entity_poly.pdbx_seq_one_letter_code
_entity_poly.pdbx_strand_id
1 'polypeptide(L)'
;MQTDLHKIIVSPQSLSVDHVKIFLYQILRGLKFLHSANILHRDIKPGNLLVNSDCKLKICDFGLARLHDPNSAGGKFLTLEVVTQYYRAPELLMGAQEYTEAIDIWSAGCILAELLSRSILFQASSPLSQLDLILDLLGTPDPSDLLTACTAARRHVLRLPKRQPKLASKLWQTSRTVSEEGLHLLQQLLRFNPKHRISAAAALSHPYLSGARIRYHSCMCTCCNRGSESIDSGTPASPRRYEHASDFAEPVHLPSAPGEIDGRLAQEATVTDSKEAAARLQELARQINSADSRNLCAPLRINRRAVNYRAFVKSAVAQVSERAPSPHRWEKH
;
A
#
# COMPACT_ATOMS: atom_id res chain seq x y z
N MET A 1 -3.21 16.98 4.14
CA MET A 1 -4.02 16.18 3.20
C MET A 1 -5.46 16.64 3.30
N GLN A 2 -6.26 16.55 2.23
CA GLN A 2 -7.59 17.20 2.16
C GLN A 2 -8.74 16.23 2.40
N THR A 3 -8.57 14.96 2.04
CA THR A 3 -9.58 13.91 2.17
C THR A 3 -8.90 12.55 2.29
N ASP A 4 -9.68 11.49 2.36
CA ASP A 4 -9.25 10.10 2.37
C ASP A 4 -9.70 9.39 1.08
N LEU A 5 -9.08 8.26 0.76
CA LEU A 5 -9.35 7.52 -0.46
C LEU A 5 -10.78 6.92 -0.46
N HIS A 6 -11.34 6.63 0.72
CA HIS A 6 -12.73 6.15 0.84
C HIS A 6 -13.70 7.17 0.24
N LYS A 7 -13.59 8.45 0.65
CA LYS A 7 -14.41 9.54 0.11
C LYS A 7 -14.25 9.70 -1.40
N ILE A 8 -13.05 9.52 -1.95
CA ILE A 8 -12.84 9.57 -3.40
C ILE A 8 -13.58 8.42 -4.11
N ILE A 9 -13.47 7.20 -3.60
CA ILE A 9 -14.10 6.00 -4.18
C ILE A 9 -15.62 6.15 -4.23
N VAL A 10 -16.26 6.61 -3.15
CA VAL A 10 -17.73 6.73 -3.06
C VAL A 10 -18.28 8.00 -3.71
N SER A 11 -17.42 8.97 -4.04
CA SER A 11 -17.85 10.21 -4.68
C SER A 11 -18.28 9.99 -6.15
N PRO A 12 -19.16 10.86 -6.68
CA PRO A 12 -19.52 10.84 -8.10
C PRO A 12 -18.38 11.30 -9.03
N GLN A 13 -17.23 11.71 -8.48
CA GLN A 13 -16.08 12.14 -9.28
C GLN A 13 -15.57 10.98 -10.12
N SER A 14 -15.26 11.23 -11.39
CA SER A 14 -14.71 10.21 -12.27
C SER A 14 -13.28 9.84 -11.84
N LEU A 15 -12.93 8.56 -11.91
CA LEU A 15 -11.61 8.04 -11.54
C LEU A 15 -11.07 7.32 -12.77
N SER A 16 -10.14 7.96 -13.46
CA SER A 16 -9.52 7.35 -14.64
C SER A 16 -8.56 6.22 -14.24
N VAL A 17 -8.24 5.34 -15.19
CA VAL A 17 -7.27 4.24 -14.99
C VAL A 17 -5.93 4.76 -14.45
N ASP A 18 -5.50 5.93 -14.90
CA ASP A 18 -4.28 6.56 -14.41
C ASP A 18 -4.34 6.91 -12.91
N HIS A 19 -5.51 7.35 -12.42
CA HIS A 19 -5.71 7.61 -11.00
C HIS A 19 -5.61 6.32 -10.19
N VAL A 20 -6.24 5.24 -10.66
CA VAL A 20 -6.15 3.92 -10.02
C VAL A 20 -4.69 3.48 -9.91
N LYS A 21 -3.94 3.56 -11.02
CA LYS A 21 -2.53 3.16 -11.07
C LYS A 21 -1.65 4.03 -10.16
N ILE A 22 -1.83 5.36 -10.13
CA ILE A 22 -1.00 6.25 -9.30
C ILE A 22 -1.31 6.12 -7.80
N PHE A 23 -2.57 5.87 -7.42
CA PHE A 23 -2.92 5.58 -6.03
C PHE A 23 -2.34 4.24 -5.59
N LEU A 24 -2.55 3.17 -6.37
CA LEU A 24 -1.99 1.85 -6.06
C LEU A 24 -0.46 1.90 -5.94
N TYR A 25 0.20 2.56 -6.87
CA TYR A 25 1.66 2.70 -6.85
C TYR A 25 2.15 3.39 -5.57
N GLN A 26 1.50 4.48 -5.14
CA GLN A 26 1.87 5.17 -3.89
C GLN A 26 1.58 4.33 -2.64
N ILE A 27 0.48 3.57 -2.61
CA ILE A 27 0.18 2.62 -1.53
C ILE A 27 1.30 1.59 -1.42
N LEU A 28 1.62 0.89 -2.53
CA LEU A 28 2.67 -0.14 -2.55
C LEU A 28 4.05 0.43 -2.22
N ARG A 29 4.34 1.68 -2.63
CA ARG A 29 5.58 2.36 -2.26
C ARG A 29 5.66 2.66 -0.76
N GLY A 30 4.55 3.10 -0.15
CA GLY A 30 4.46 3.25 1.30
C GLY A 30 4.61 1.92 2.03
N LEU A 31 3.97 0.86 1.53
CA LEU A 31 4.11 -0.49 2.10
C LEU A 31 5.52 -1.04 1.98
N LYS A 32 6.16 -0.94 0.82
CA LYS A 32 7.58 -1.33 0.63
C LYS A 32 8.47 -0.69 1.70
N PHE A 33 8.26 0.59 1.98
CA PHE A 33 9.00 1.31 3.00
C PHE A 33 8.76 0.75 4.40
N LEU A 34 7.49 0.57 4.80
CA LEU A 34 7.14 0.00 6.11
C LEU A 34 7.71 -1.41 6.29
N HIS A 35 7.55 -2.25 5.27
CA HIS A 35 8.01 -3.64 5.28
C HIS A 35 9.54 -3.73 5.34
N SER A 36 10.27 -2.81 4.67
CA SER A 36 11.75 -2.75 4.78
C SER A 36 12.24 -2.37 6.18
N ALA A 37 11.37 -1.79 7.01
CA ALA A 37 11.63 -1.46 8.40
C ALA A 37 11.06 -2.49 9.38
N ASN A 38 10.57 -3.63 8.87
CA ASN A 38 9.89 -4.67 9.63
C ASN A 38 8.63 -4.15 10.36
N ILE A 39 7.89 -3.23 9.74
CA ILE A 39 6.65 -2.67 10.30
C ILE A 39 5.45 -3.18 9.49
N LEU A 40 4.53 -3.86 10.17
CA LEU A 40 3.24 -4.26 9.63
C LEU A 40 2.20 -3.20 9.98
N HIS A 41 1.46 -2.70 9.00
CA HIS A 41 0.44 -1.69 9.26
C HIS A 41 -0.82 -2.29 9.88
N ARG A 42 -1.25 -3.48 9.40
CA ARG A 42 -2.39 -4.28 9.90
C ARG A 42 -3.78 -3.68 9.71
N ASP A 43 -3.89 -2.39 9.40
CA ASP A 43 -5.16 -1.69 9.14
C ASP A 43 -5.15 -0.86 7.84
N ILE A 44 -4.64 -1.46 6.76
CA ILE A 44 -4.65 -0.81 5.44
C ILE A 44 -6.07 -0.85 4.88
N LYS A 45 -6.69 0.32 4.73
CA LYS A 45 -8.04 0.51 4.18
C LYS A 45 -8.17 1.91 3.59
N PRO A 46 -9.13 2.17 2.68
CA PRO A 46 -9.27 3.48 2.03
C PRO A 46 -9.39 4.67 3.01
N GLY A 47 -10.01 4.47 4.18
CA GLY A 47 -10.11 5.51 5.22
C GLY A 47 -8.77 5.90 5.85
N ASN A 48 -7.78 5.01 5.83
CA ASN A 48 -6.42 5.23 6.37
C ASN A 48 -5.43 5.68 5.27
N LEU A 49 -5.94 6.05 4.09
CA LEU A 49 -5.16 6.51 2.96
C LEU A 49 -5.53 7.95 2.63
N LEU A 50 -4.77 8.88 3.18
CA LEU A 50 -5.01 10.31 3.01
C LEU A 50 -4.58 10.78 1.62
N VAL A 51 -5.43 11.54 0.95
CA VAL A 51 -5.19 12.07 -0.39
C VAL A 51 -5.41 13.58 -0.47
N ASN A 52 -4.85 14.20 -1.50
CA ASN A 52 -5.08 15.61 -1.83
C ASN A 52 -5.40 15.78 -3.33
N SER A 53 -5.72 17.02 -3.72
CA SER A 53 -6.04 17.42 -5.10
C SER A 53 -4.92 17.15 -6.10
N ASP A 54 -3.68 16.98 -5.63
CA ASP A 54 -2.53 16.63 -6.45
C ASP A 54 -2.38 15.11 -6.64
N CYS A 55 -3.35 14.32 -6.16
CA CYS A 55 -3.30 12.86 -6.05
C CYS A 55 -2.10 12.32 -5.29
N LYS A 56 -1.53 13.12 -4.37
CA LYS A 56 -0.53 12.61 -3.42
C LYS A 56 -1.24 11.80 -2.35
N LEU A 57 -0.71 10.62 -2.08
CA LEU A 57 -1.24 9.70 -1.09
C LEU A 57 -0.26 9.51 0.06
N LYS A 58 -0.77 9.47 1.29
CA LYS A 58 -0.02 9.11 2.50
C LYS A 58 -0.80 8.10 3.31
N ILE A 59 -0.11 7.06 3.78
CA ILE A 59 -0.65 6.09 4.73
C ILE A 59 -0.68 6.76 6.12
N CYS A 60 -1.76 6.60 6.87
CA CYS A 60 -1.92 7.08 8.24
C CYS A 60 -2.53 6.01 9.14
N ASP A 61 -2.69 6.35 10.42
CA ASP A 61 -3.29 5.50 11.46
C ASP A 61 -2.51 4.20 11.73
N PHE A 62 -1.39 4.37 12.42
CA PHE A 62 -0.52 3.28 12.88
C PHE A 62 -0.95 2.72 14.24
N GLY A 63 -2.19 2.99 14.69
CA GLY A 63 -2.67 2.54 16.02
C GLY A 63 -2.61 1.03 16.20
N LEU A 64 -2.74 0.28 15.10
CA LEU A 64 -2.68 -1.19 15.07
C LEU A 64 -1.35 -1.73 14.53
N ALA A 65 -0.40 -0.85 14.20
CA ALA A 65 0.87 -1.26 13.62
C ALA A 65 1.71 -2.07 14.62
N ARG A 66 2.51 -3.00 14.10
CA ARG A 66 3.38 -3.88 14.89
C ARG A 66 4.72 -4.08 14.22
N LEU A 67 5.76 -4.26 15.04
CA LEU A 67 7.05 -4.75 14.57
C LEU A 67 6.93 -6.24 14.28
N HIS A 68 7.40 -6.64 13.10
CA HIS A 68 7.58 -8.03 12.72
C HIS A 68 9.01 -8.42 13.07
N ASP A 69 9.19 -9.34 14.01
CA ASP A 69 10.50 -9.93 14.23
C ASP A 69 10.56 -11.28 13.49
N PRO A 70 11.28 -11.37 12.36
CA PRO A 70 11.40 -12.61 11.61
C PRO A 70 12.15 -13.72 12.36
N ASN A 71 12.87 -13.39 13.44
CA ASN A 71 13.62 -14.35 14.26
C ASN A 71 12.89 -14.77 15.54
N SER A 72 11.77 -14.13 15.88
CA SER A 72 10.97 -14.49 17.04
C SER A 72 10.01 -15.62 16.69
N ALA A 73 10.40 -16.87 16.98
CA ALA A 73 9.55 -18.07 16.89
C ALA A 73 8.38 -18.10 17.91
N GLY A 74 8.10 -16.98 18.59
CA GLY A 74 7.04 -16.85 19.57
C GLY A 74 5.79 -16.23 18.95
N GLY A 75 4.96 -17.04 18.30
CA GLY A 75 3.65 -16.64 17.80
C GLY A 75 2.78 -16.08 18.92
N LYS A 76 2.70 -14.74 19.00
CA LYS A 76 1.84 -14.06 19.97
C LYS A 76 0.42 -14.01 19.42
N PHE A 77 -0.50 -14.64 20.15
CA PHE A 77 -1.94 -14.53 19.94
C PHE A 77 -2.33 -13.05 19.98
N LEU A 78 -2.71 -12.49 18.83
CA LEU A 78 -3.39 -11.20 18.82
C LEU A 78 -4.88 -11.44 18.91
N THR A 79 -5.48 -10.85 19.95
CA THR A 79 -6.92 -10.72 20.11
C THR A 79 -7.53 -10.22 18.80
N LEU A 80 -8.64 -10.86 18.39
CA LEU A 80 -9.47 -10.41 17.28
C LEU A 80 -10.01 -9.01 17.62
N GLU A 81 -9.23 -7.98 17.32
CA GLU A 81 -9.65 -6.60 17.53
C GLU A 81 -10.88 -6.32 16.66
N VAL A 82 -11.90 -5.72 17.29
CA VAL A 82 -13.20 -5.37 16.71
C VAL A 82 -12.99 -4.21 15.74
N VAL A 83 -12.66 -4.54 14.49
CA VAL A 83 -12.39 -3.59 13.40
C VAL A 83 -13.11 -4.06 12.14
N THR A 84 -13.24 -3.18 11.14
CA THR A 84 -13.77 -3.46 9.80
C THR A 84 -13.12 -4.71 9.19
N GLN A 85 -13.92 -5.73 8.86
CA GLN A 85 -13.43 -7.02 8.35
C GLN A 85 -13.06 -6.98 6.87
N TYR A 86 -13.53 -5.98 6.11
CA TYR A 86 -13.56 -5.98 4.64
C TYR A 86 -12.19 -6.16 3.97
N TYR A 87 -11.13 -5.71 4.63
CA TYR A 87 -9.75 -5.75 4.13
C TYR A 87 -8.89 -6.81 4.82
N ARG A 88 -9.46 -7.62 5.73
CA ARG A 88 -8.72 -8.60 6.51
C ARG A 88 -8.31 -9.80 5.65
N ALA A 89 -7.04 -10.18 5.76
CA ALA A 89 -6.44 -11.28 4.98
C ALA A 89 -6.93 -12.68 5.44
N PRO A 90 -6.96 -13.68 4.55
CA PRO A 90 -7.44 -15.03 4.86
C PRO A 90 -6.71 -15.66 6.06
N GLU A 91 -5.39 -15.52 6.15
CA GLU A 91 -4.58 -16.09 7.22
C GLU A 91 -4.98 -15.57 8.62
N LEU A 92 -5.43 -14.31 8.72
CA LEU A 92 -5.93 -13.74 9.97
C LEU A 92 -7.30 -14.32 10.36
N LEU A 93 -8.15 -14.60 9.37
CA LEU A 93 -9.46 -15.23 9.56
C LEU A 93 -9.32 -16.73 9.90
N MET A 94 -8.28 -17.36 9.38
CA MET A 94 -7.96 -18.78 9.60
C MET A 94 -7.19 -19.03 10.91
N GLY A 95 -6.92 -17.98 11.69
CA GLY A 95 -6.24 -18.07 12.98
C GLY A 95 -4.78 -18.49 12.88
N ALA A 96 -4.07 -18.05 11.84
CA ALA A 96 -2.64 -18.31 11.71
C ALA A 96 -1.87 -17.68 12.88
N GLN A 97 -0.94 -18.44 13.46
CA GLN A 97 -0.10 -17.97 14.58
C GLN A 97 1.00 -17.02 14.13
N GLU A 98 1.43 -17.15 12.87
CA GLU A 98 2.43 -16.31 12.24
C GLU A 98 1.80 -15.64 11.01
N TYR A 99 2.03 -14.34 10.91
CA TYR A 99 1.62 -13.53 9.77
C TYR A 99 2.75 -12.56 9.42
N THR A 100 2.83 -12.23 8.14
CA THR A 100 3.92 -11.45 7.55
C THR A 100 3.37 -10.16 6.95
N GLU A 101 4.22 -9.40 6.26
CA GLU A 101 3.84 -8.25 5.44
C GLU A 101 2.76 -8.55 4.38
N ALA A 102 2.56 -9.83 4.05
CA ALA A 102 1.55 -10.27 3.10
C ALA A 102 0.12 -9.81 3.48
N ILE A 103 -0.19 -9.60 4.77
CA ILE A 103 -1.52 -9.12 5.19
C ILE A 103 -1.83 -7.72 4.66
N ASP A 104 -0.83 -6.84 4.60
CA ASP A 104 -0.98 -5.48 4.08
C ASP A 104 -1.11 -5.52 2.54
N ILE A 105 -0.43 -6.47 1.89
CA ILE A 105 -0.54 -6.70 0.45
C ILE A 105 -1.96 -7.16 0.07
N TRP A 106 -2.55 -8.07 0.84
CA TRP A 106 -3.94 -8.49 0.64
C TRP A 106 -4.90 -7.29 0.69
N SER A 107 -4.71 -6.45 1.70
CA SER A 107 -5.49 -5.23 1.89
C SER A 107 -5.35 -4.28 0.69
N ALA A 108 -4.14 -4.11 0.16
CA ALA A 108 -3.89 -3.35 -1.06
C ALA A 108 -4.58 -3.96 -2.29
N GLY A 109 -4.68 -5.29 -2.39
CA GLY A 109 -5.45 -5.98 -3.42
C GLY A 109 -6.96 -5.69 -3.33
N CYS A 110 -7.52 -5.70 -2.13
CA CYS A 110 -8.92 -5.33 -1.90
C CYS A 110 -9.18 -3.87 -2.34
N ILE A 111 -8.27 -2.95 -2.01
CA ILE A 111 -8.35 -1.54 -2.41
C ILE A 111 -8.25 -1.39 -3.94
N LEU A 112 -7.37 -2.13 -4.61
CA LEU A 112 -7.30 -2.12 -6.08
C LEU A 112 -8.64 -2.53 -6.71
N ALA A 113 -9.24 -3.62 -6.23
CA ALA A 113 -10.55 -4.06 -6.74
C ALA A 113 -11.65 -3.03 -6.48
N GLU A 114 -11.61 -2.36 -5.33
CA GLU A 114 -12.55 -1.29 -4.97
C GLU A 114 -12.36 -0.04 -5.83
N LEU A 115 -11.11 0.34 -6.14
CA LEU A 115 -10.81 1.43 -7.07
C LEU A 115 -11.30 1.14 -8.49
N LEU A 116 -11.21 -0.12 -8.94
CA LEU A 116 -11.64 -0.56 -10.27
C LEU A 116 -13.17 -0.67 -10.40
N SER A 117 -13.86 -1.08 -9.33
CA SER A 117 -15.31 -1.38 -9.35
C SER A 117 -16.18 -0.32 -8.67
N ARG A 118 -15.57 0.63 -7.94
CA ARG A 118 -16.26 1.60 -7.05
C ARG A 118 -17.13 0.94 -5.98
N SER A 119 -16.85 -0.31 -5.64
CA SER A 119 -17.60 -1.07 -4.65
C SER A 119 -16.66 -1.90 -3.78
N ILE A 120 -17.00 -1.98 -2.49
CA ILE A 120 -16.23 -2.76 -1.51
C ILE A 120 -16.21 -4.23 -1.96
N LEU A 121 -15.01 -4.81 -2.07
CA LEU A 121 -14.85 -6.16 -2.62
C LEU A 121 -15.51 -7.25 -1.75
N PHE A 122 -15.33 -7.13 -0.43
CA PHE A 122 -15.82 -8.07 0.58
C PHE A 122 -16.57 -7.31 1.69
N GLN A 123 -17.87 -7.14 1.54
CA GLN A 123 -18.70 -6.46 2.53
C GLN A 123 -19.25 -7.46 3.56
N ALA A 124 -18.41 -7.91 4.49
CA ALA A 124 -18.78 -8.91 5.49
C ALA A 124 -19.14 -8.36 6.86
N SER A 125 -20.21 -8.89 7.46
CA SER A 125 -20.63 -8.54 8.83
C SER A 125 -19.85 -9.28 9.93
N SER A 126 -19.11 -10.34 9.59
CA SER A 126 -18.36 -11.16 10.55
C SER A 126 -17.12 -11.80 9.92
N PRO A 127 -16.14 -12.27 10.73
CA PRO A 127 -14.96 -12.97 10.21
C PRO A 127 -15.31 -14.21 9.38
N LEU A 128 -16.34 -14.97 9.77
CA LEU A 128 -16.79 -16.14 9.02
C LEU A 128 -17.43 -15.74 7.67
N SER A 129 -18.26 -14.69 7.66
CA SER A 129 -18.81 -14.14 6.42
C SER A 129 -17.72 -13.60 5.49
N GLN A 130 -16.66 -12.99 6.04
CA GLN A 130 -15.51 -12.53 5.27
C GLN A 130 -14.80 -13.70 4.58
N LEU A 131 -14.53 -14.78 5.33
CA LEU A 131 -13.93 -15.99 4.79
C LEU A 131 -14.80 -16.61 3.69
N ASP A 132 -16.12 -16.65 3.89
CA ASP A 132 -17.07 -17.17 2.91
C ASP A 132 -17.04 -16.39 1.59
N LEU A 133 -17.07 -15.05 1.66
CA LEU A 133 -16.96 -14.19 0.46
C LEU A 133 -15.62 -14.36 -0.26
N ILE A 134 -14.53 -14.59 0.48
CA ILE A 134 -13.21 -14.86 -0.09
C ILE A 134 -13.21 -16.18 -0.87
N LEU A 135 -13.76 -17.25 -0.27
CA LEU A 135 -13.85 -18.57 -0.90
C LEU A 135 -14.79 -18.56 -2.12
N ASP A 136 -15.86 -17.76 -2.08
CA ASP A 136 -16.74 -17.56 -3.24
C ASP A 136 -16.05 -16.88 -4.42
N LEU A 137 -15.13 -15.95 -4.13
CA LEU A 137 -14.43 -15.20 -5.16
C LEU A 137 -13.21 -15.94 -5.71
N LEU A 138 -12.38 -16.50 -4.83
CA LEU A 138 -11.11 -17.14 -5.19
C LEU A 138 -11.24 -18.64 -5.44
N GLY A 139 -12.37 -19.26 -5.07
CA GLY A 139 -12.55 -20.70 -5.09
C GLY A 139 -12.03 -21.37 -3.82
N THR A 140 -12.19 -22.69 -3.75
CA THR A 140 -11.69 -23.49 -2.63
C THR A 140 -10.16 -23.59 -2.70
N PRO A 141 -9.41 -23.20 -1.66
CA PRO A 141 -7.96 -23.29 -1.64
C PRO A 141 -7.51 -24.75 -1.59
N ASP A 142 -6.32 -25.01 -2.15
CA ASP A 142 -5.72 -26.34 -2.06
C ASP A 142 -5.33 -26.67 -0.61
N PRO A 143 -5.30 -27.96 -0.22
CA PRO A 143 -4.89 -28.35 1.13
C PRO A 143 -3.50 -27.82 1.55
N SER A 144 -2.59 -27.61 0.58
CA SER A 144 -1.28 -27.00 0.79
C SER A 144 -1.34 -25.52 1.15
N ASP A 145 -2.40 -24.81 0.76
CA ASP A 145 -2.60 -23.40 1.09
C ASP A 145 -3.14 -23.19 2.51
N LEU A 146 -3.56 -24.28 3.17
CA LEU A 146 -4.12 -24.29 4.53
C LEU A 146 -3.08 -24.64 5.60
N LEU A 147 -1.79 -24.68 5.25
CA LEU A 147 -0.73 -25.14 6.17
C LEU A 147 -0.58 -24.26 7.41
N THR A 148 -0.80 -22.95 7.29
CA THR A 148 -0.69 -21.99 8.40
C THR A 148 -1.99 -21.81 9.18
N ALA A 149 -3.09 -22.43 8.73
CA ALA A 149 -4.40 -22.30 9.37
C ALA A 149 -4.49 -23.12 10.67
N CYS A 150 -5.25 -22.61 11.64
CA CYS A 150 -5.55 -23.38 12.84
C CYS A 150 -6.41 -24.61 12.50
N THR A 151 -6.31 -25.67 13.32
CA THR A 151 -6.98 -26.95 13.07
C THR A 151 -8.50 -26.81 12.87
N ALA A 152 -9.14 -25.94 13.65
CA ALA A 152 -10.58 -25.71 13.57
C ALA A 152 -10.99 -25.06 12.24
N ALA A 153 -10.29 -23.98 11.84
CA ALA A 153 -10.57 -23.27 10.59
C ALA A 153 -10.28 -24.13 9.36
N ARG A 154 -9.15 -24.87 9.36
CA ARG A 154 -8.81 -25.82 8.30
C ARG A 154 -9.89 -26.87 8.13
N ARG A 155 -10.37 -27.47 9.23
CA ARG A 155 -11.43 -28.48 9.20
C ARG A 155 -12.75 -27.89 8.70
N HIS A 156 -13.07 -26.65 9.05
CA HIS A 156 -14.26 -25.97 8.56
C HIS A 156 -14.22 -25.81 7.03
N VAL A 157 -13.14 -25.23 6.49
CA VAL A 157 -12.99 -25.00 5.03
C VAL A 157 -13.06 -26.31 4.24
N LEU A 158 -12.39 -27.37 4.71
CA LEU A 158 -12.38 -28.66 4.01
C LEU A 158 -13.74 -29.37 3.96
N ARG A 159 -14.70 -29.00 4.81
CA ARG A 159 -16.07 -29.54 4.78
C ARG A 159 -17.02 -28.76 3.86
N LEU A 160 -16.63 -27.55 3.44
CA LEU A 160 -17.48 -26.74 2.58
C LEU A 160 -17.55 -27.35 1.17
N PRO A 161 -18.67 -27.16 0.43
CA PRO A 161 -18.74 -27.52 -0.98
C PRO A 161 -17.61 -26.86 -1.78
N LYS A 162 -17.05 -27.57 -2.76
CA LYS A 162 -16.00 -27.03 -3.63
C LYS A 162 -16.54 -25.86 -4.47
N ARG A 163 -15.75 -24.79 -4.56
CA ARG A 163 -16.08 -23.55 -5.28
C ARG A 163 -15.06 -23.30 -6.37
N GLN A 164 -15.52 -22.82 -7.52
CA GLN A 164 -14.67 -22.41 -8.62
C GLN A 164 -14.30 -20.92 -8.49
N PRO A 165 -13.09 -20.52 -8.94
CA PRO A 165 -12.65 -19.13 -8.92
C PRO A 165 -13.52 -18.25 -9.83
N LYS A 166 -13.94 -17.08 -9.34
CA LYS A 166 -14.82 -16.12 -10.04
C LYS A 166 -14.22 -14.71 -10.12
N LEU A 167 -12.99 -14.50 -9.64
CA LEU A 167 -12.37 -13.17 -9.60
C LEU A 167 -12.36 -12.48 -10.97
N ALA A 168 -11.87 -13.17 -12.01
CA ALA A 168 -11.78 -12.61 -13.36
C ALA A 168 -13.16 -12.22 -13.90
N SER A 169 -14.12 -13.15 -13.90
CA SER A 169 -15.47 -12.90 -14.41
C SER A 169 -16.19 -11.78 -13.65
N LYS A 170 -16.06 -11.74 -12.31
CA LYS A 170 -16.63 -10.65 -11.49
C LYS A 170 -16.03 -9.29 -11.87
N LEU A 171 -14.71 -9.20 -12.04
CA LEU A 171 -14.04 -7.94 -12.36
C LEU A 171 -14.39 -7.45 -13.77
N TRP A 172 -14.41 -8.34 -14.77
CA TRP A 172 -14.81 -7.98 -16.14
C TRP A 172 -16.27 -7.50 -16.23
N GLN A 173 -17.17 -8.03 -15.40
CA GLN A 173 -18.58 -7.60 -15.35
C GLN A 173 -18.76 -6.26 -14.62
N THR A 174 -17.95 -5.99 -13.60
CA THR A 174 -18.12 -4.84 -12.70
C THR A 174 -17.27 -3.63 -13.08
N SER A 175 -16.16 -3.82 -13.79
CA SER A 175 -15.28 -2.74 -14.23
C SER A 175 -15.13 -2.70 -15.74
N ARG A 176 -15.49 -1.56 -16.34
CA ARG A 176 -15.27 -1.30 -17.78
C ARG A 176 -13.83 -0.93 -18.12
N THR A 177 -12.97 -0.78 -17.11
CA THR A 177 -11.64 -0.16 -17.24
C THR A 177 -10.50 -1.08 -16.82
N VAL A 178 -10.80 -2.30 -16.38
CA VAL A 178 -9.79 -3.29 -16.02
C VAL A 178 -9.07 -3.76 -17.29
N SER A 179 -7.74 -3.82 -17.25
CA SER A 179 -6.91 -4.42 -18.31
C SER A 179 -6.44 -5.81 -17.88
N GLU A 180 -5.92 -6.60 -18.83
CA GLU A 180 -5.35 -7.92 -18.52
C GLU A 180 -4.22 -7.82 -17.49
N GLU A 181 -3.34 -6.81 -17.61
CA GLU A 181 -2.27 -6.59 -16.63
C GLU A 181 -2.81 -6.15 -15.27
N GLY A 182 -3.92 -5.42 -15.25
CA GLY A 182 -4.60 -5.01 -14.02
C GLY A 182 -5.19 -6.20 -13.28
N LEU A 183 -5.86 -7.09 -14.02
CA LEU A 183 -6.38 -8.34 -13.48
C LEU A 183 -5.25 -9.25 -13.01
N HIS A 184 -4.17 -9.38 -13.78
CA HIS A 184 -3.02 -10.19 -13.42
C HIS A 184 -2.35 -9.70 -12.13
N LEU A 185 -2.14 -8.38 -11.97
CA LEU A 185 -1.63 -7.82 -10.73
C LEU A 185 -2.58 -8.09 -9.56
N LEU A 186 -3.89 -7.90 -9.76
CA LEU A 186 -4.89 -8.15 -8.73
C LEU A 186 -4.89 -9.62 -8.27
N GLN A 187 -4.75 -10.58 -9.19
CA GLN A 187 -4.62 -12.01 -8.88
C GLN A 187 -3.35 -12.31 -8.05
N GLN A 188 -2.26 -11.59 -8.30
CA GLN A 188 -1.03 -11.74 -7.52
C GLN A 188 -1.13 -11.13 -6.11
N LEU A 189 -1.90 -10.04 -5.96
CA LEU A 189 -2.18 -9.42 -4.67
C LEU A 189 -3.19 -10.25 -3.84
N LEU A 190 -4.18 -10.86 -4.49
CA LEU A 190 -5.26 -11.64 -3.86
C LEU A 190 -4.99 -13.15 -3.93
N ARG A 191 -3.81 -13.58 -3.50
CA ARG A 191 -3.53 -15.01 -3.26
C ARG A 191 -3.99 -15.42 -1.87
N PHE A 192 -4.68 -16.56 -1.78
CA PHE A 192 -5.15 -17.12 -0.51
C PHE A 192 -3.96 -17.41 0.41
N ASN A 193 -2.99 -18.18 -0.10
CA ASN A 193 -1.76 -18.48 0.61
C ASN A 193 -0.83 -17.26 0.63
N PRO A 194 -0.43 -16.76 1.82
CA PRO A 194 0.42 -15.58 1.94
C PRO A 194 1.81 -15.78 1.31
N LYS A 195 2.34 -17.01 1.26
CA LYS A 195 3.66 -17.30 0.66
C LYS A 195 3.68 -17.14 -0.86
N HIS A 196 2.52 -17.23 -1.50
CA HIS A 196 2.39 -17.03 -2.95
C HIS A 196 1.97 -15.60 -3.32
N ARG A 197 1.73 -14.74 -2.32
CA ARG A 197 1.32 -13.36 -2.52
C ARG A 197 2.54 -12.51 -2.90
N ILE A 198 2.39 -11.69 -3.94
CA ILE A 198 3.48 -10.81 -4.42
C ILE A 198 3.91 -9.82 -3.33
N SER A 199 5.21 -9.55 -3.17
CA SER A 199 5.67 -8.52 -2.23
C SER A 199 5.39 -7.11 -2.77
N ALA A 200 5.37 -6.09 -1.90
CA ALA A 200 5.24 -4.70 -2.33
C ALA A 200 6.33 -4.29 -3.34
N ALA A 201 7.58 -4.74 -3.12
CA ALA A 201 8.69 -4.48 -4.01
C ALA A 201 8.49 -5.11 -5.39
N ALA A 202 8.06 -6.37 -5.46
CA ALA A 202 7.78 -7.05 -6.73
C ALA A 202 6.55 -6.45 -7.44
N ALA A 203 5.50 -6.08 -6.70
CA ALA A 203 4.30 -5.45 -7.24
C ALA A 203 4.61 -4.09 -7.86
N LEU A 204 5.47 -3.28 -7.25
CA LEU A 204 5.95 -2.02 -7.83
C LEU A 204 6.66 -2.21 -9.17
N SER A 205 7.30 -3.37 -9.38
CA SER A 205 7.96 -3.76 -10.62
C SER A 205 7.00 -4.22 -11.73
N HIS A 206 5.73 -4.49 -11.41
CA HIS A 206 4.76 -5.09 -12.33
C HIS A 206 4.43 -4.19 -13.54
N PRO A 207 4.26 -4.75 -14.77
CA PRO A 207 3.97 -3.98 -15.98
C PRO A 207 2.77 -3.04 -15.90
N TYR A 208 1.70 -3.44 -15.18
CA TYR A 208 0.51 -2.61 -14.93
C TYR A 208 0.85 -1.22 -14.32
N LEU A 209 1.92 -1.14 -13.51
CA LEU A 209 2.34 0.06 -12.80
C LEU A 209 3.49 0.82 -13.49
N SER A 210 3.96 0.37 -14.67
CA SER A 210 5.03 1.03 -15.42
C SER A 210 4.76 2.52 -15.67
N GLY A 211 3.58 2.85 -16.20
CA GLY A 211 3.17 4.23 -16.45
C GLY A 211 3.02 5.07 -15.18
N ALA A 212 2.54 4.47 -14.08
CA ALA A 212 2.46 5.15 -12.78
C ALA A 212 3.84 5.42 -12.18
N ARG A 213 4.79 4.49 -12.32
CA ARG A 213 6.19 4.66 -11.88
C ARG A 213 6.84 5.84 -12.60
N ILE A 214 6.77 5.85 -13.94
CA ILE A 214 7.31 6.95 -14.75
C ILE A 214 6.68 8.28 -14.35
N ARG A 215 5.34 8.31 -14.19
CA ARG A 215 4.62 9.52 -13.80
C ARG A 215 5.04 10.01 -12.42
N TYR A 216 5.08 9.13 -11.44
CA TYR A 216 5.45 9.48 -10.07
C TYR A 216 6.84 10.12 -10.04
N HIS A 217 7.84 9.50 -10.68
CA HIS A 217 9.20 10.06 -10.65
C HIS A 217 9.38 11.28 -11.54
N SER A 218 8.60 11.41 -12.62
CA SER A 218 8.68 12.58 -13.50
C SER A 218 8.09 13.85 -12.90
N CYS A 219 7.03 13.73 -12.07
CA CYS A 219 6.30 14.92 -11.62
C CYS A 219 5.85 14.92 -10.16
N MET A 220 6.08 13.85 -9.39
CA MET A 220 5.69 13.78 -7.98
C MET A 220 6.89 13.58 -7.04
N CYS A 221 7.91 12.80 -7.42
CA CYS A 221 9.08 12.60 -6.58
C CYS A 221 9.88 13.90 -6.44
N THR A 222 10.24 14.23 -5.20
CA THR A 222 11.22 15.28 -4.89
C THR A 222 12.63 14.91 -5.34
N CYS A 223 12.94 13.61 -5.37
CA CYS A 223 14.25 13.05 -5.65
C CYS A 223 14.70 13.22 -7.10
N CYS A 224 13.79 13.11 -8.06
CA CYS A 224 14.09 13.04 -9.49
C CYS A 224 13.89 14.38 -10.23
N ASN A 225 13.27 15.38 -9.59
CA ASN A 225 12.89 16.64 -10.23
C ASN A 225 13.96 17.74 -10.14
N ARG A 226 15.08 17.50 -9.45
CA ARG A 226 16.27 18.34 -9.57
C ARG A 226 17.25 17.63 -10.48
N GLY A 227 17.30 18.08 -11.74
CA GLY A 227 18.51 17.90 -12.54
C GLY A 227 19.71 18.37 -11.71
N SER A 228 20.86 17.76 -11.93
CA SER A 228 22.12 18.23 -11.40
C SER A 228 22.22 19.75 -11.56
N GLU A 229 21.99 20.49 -10.48
CA GLU A 229 22.80 21.68 -10.22
C GLU A 229 24.17 21.11 -9.86
N SER A 230 24.90 20.69 -10.91
CA SER A 230 26.34 20.55 -10.83
C SER A 230 26.85 21.93 -10.46
N ILE A 231 27.46 22.00 -9.29
CA ILE A 231 28.53 22.94 -9.02
C ILE A 231 29.52 22.78 -10.20
N ASP A 232 29.82 23.89 -10.86
CA ASP A 232 30.80 24.06 -11.95
C ASP A 232 30.59 23.29 -13.26
N SER A 233 29.81 23.89 -14.16
CA SER A 233 30.22 24.16 -15.56
C SER A 233 29.06 24.81 -16.30
N GLY A 234 29.31 25.96 -16.95
CA GLY A 234 28.32 26.87 -17.54
C GLY A 234 27.55 26.37 -18.76
N THR A 235 27.09 25.11 -18.77
CA THR A 235 26.23 24.54 -19.80
C THR A 235 24.90 24.14 -19.18
N PRO A 236 23.74 24.61 -19.69
CA PRO A 236 22.45 24.19 -19.16
C PRO A 236 22.27 22.70 -19.42
N ALA A 237 22.38 21.89 -18.36
CA ALA A 237 22.10 20.46 -18.43
C ALA A 237 20.65 20.26 -18.89
N SER A 238 20.48 19.60 -20.04
CA SER A 238 19.17 19.20 -20.54
C SER A 238 18.43 18.41 -19.44
N PRO A 239 17.15 18.72 -19.16
CA PRO A 239 16.39 17.97 -18.17
C PRO A 239 16.39 16.50 -18.58
N ARG A 240 16.89 15.59 -17.72
CA ARG A 240 16.85 14.15 -17.97
C ARG A 240 15.42 13.76 -18.34
N ARG A 241 15.20 13.44 -19.62
CA ARG A 241 13.97 12.80 -20.08
C ARG A 241 14.07 11.36 -19.64
N TYR A 242 13.34 11.03 -18.60
CA TYR A 242 13.14 9.65 -18.22
C TYR A 242 12.04 9.07 -19.12
N GLU A 243 12.44 8.36 -20.15
CA GLU A 243 11.53 7.82 -21.18
C GLU A 243 11.10 6.39 -20.87
N HIS A 244 11.85 5.65 -20.05
CA HIS A 244 11.59 4.24 -19.77
C HIS A 244 11.47 3.89 -18.28
N ALA A 245 10.62 2.89 -17.97
CA ALA A 245 10.39 2.43 -16.59
C ALA A 245 11.62 1.73 -15.96
N SER A 246 12.57 1.28 -16.80
CA SER A 246 13.87 0.73 -16.42
C SER A 246 14.82 1.77 -15.84
N ASP A 247 14.60 3.04 -16.15
CA ASP A 247 15.49 4.15 -15.74
C ASP A 247 15.30 4.51 -14.26
N PHE A 248 14.29 3.93 -13.61
CA PHE A 248 13.93 4.16 -12.22
C PHE A 248 14.08 2.88 -11.40
N ALA A 249 15.28 2.63 -10.88
CA ALA A 249 15.44 1.74 -9.75
C ALA A 249 14.85 2.42 -8.51
N GLU A 250 13.78 1.85 -7.93
CA GLU A 250 13.30 2.31 -6.63
C GLU A 250 14.46 2.21 -5.61
N PRO A 251 14.68 3.23 -4.76
CA PRO A 251 15.65 3.14 -3.69
C PRO A 251 15.45 1.82 -2.92
N VAL A 252 16.49 1.01 -2.87
CA VAL A 252 16.55 -0.16 -2.01
C VAL A 252 17.10 0.34 -0.68
N HIS A 253 16.29 0.30 0.37
CA HIS A 253 16.85 0.42 1.71
C HIS A 253 17.62 -0.89 1.91
N LEU A 254 18.96 -0.81 1.90
CA LEU A 254 19.76 -1.91 2.42
C LEU A 254 19.43 -1.97 3.91
N PRO A 255 19.02 -3.13 4.46
CA PRO A 255 19.02 -3.29 5.90
C PRO A 255 20.42 -2.92 6.36
N SER A 256 20.54 -2.01 7.33
CA SER A 256 21.80 -1.78 8.01
C SER A 256 22.37 -3.15 8.39
N ALA A 257 23.66 -3.36 8.17
CA ALA A 257 24.35 -4.58 8.59
C ALA A 257 23.93 -4.92 10.04
N PRO A 258 23.89 -6.21 10.44
CA PRO A 258 23.55 -6.63 11.80
C PRO A 258 24.62 -6.11 12.76
N GLY A 259 24.50 -4.84 13.13
CA GLY A 259 25.36 -4.10 14.03
C GLY A 259 24.46 -3.59 15.15
N GLU A 260 24.52 -4.30 16.26
CA GLU A 260 24.09 -3.88 17.59
C GLU A 260 22.69 -3.30 17.66
N ILE A 261 21.70 -4.19 17.64
CA ILE A 261 20.52 -3.98 18.47
C ILE A 261 21.06 -3.87 19.90
N ASP A 262 21.06 -2.66 20.46
CA ASP A 262 21.47 -2.42 21.85
C ASP A 262 20.77 -3.46 22.74
N GLY A 263 21.57 -4.35 23.33
CA GLY A 263 21.11 -5.53 24.07
C GLY A 263 20.21 -5.19 25.26
N ARG A 264 20.09 -3.90 25.60
CA ARG A 264 19.17 -3.41 26.64
C ARG A 264 17.70 -3.36 26.20
N LEU A 265 17.39 -3.35 24.90
CA LEU A 265 16.01 -3.41 24.40
C LEU A 265 15.48 -4.85 24.24
N ALA A 266 16.36 -5.85 24.26
CA ALA A 266 15.99 -7.24 24.03
C ALA A 266 15.32 -7.93 25.25
N GLN A 267 15.35 -7.30 26.43
CA GLN A 267 15.05 -8.02 27.68
C GLN A 267 13.68 -7.76 28.31
N GLU A 268 12.86 -6.82 27.82
CA GLU A 268 11.58 -6.50 28.51
C GLU A 268 10.36 -6.20 27.60
N ALA A 269 10.38 -6.55 26.32
CA ALA A 269 9.27 -6.19 25.44
C ALA A 269 8.14 -7.25 25.44
N THR A 270 7.14 -7.04 26.29
CA THR A 270 5.76 -7.52 26.04
C THR A 270 5.18 -6.78 24.82
N VAL A 271 5.63 -7.19 23.62
CA VAL A 271 5.35 -6.59 22.29
C VAL A 271 3.85 -6.61 21.93
N THR A 272 3.13 -5.60 22.42
CA THR A 272 1.80 -5.19 21.90
C THR A 272 1.77 -3.69 21.61
N ASP A 273 2.89 -2.98 21.71
CA ASP A 273 2.85 -1.53 21.89
C ASP A 273 2.99 -0.77 20.56
N SER A 274 1.89 -0.14 20.14
CA SER A 274 1.88 0.83 19.03
C SER A 274 2.87 1.98 19.24
N LYS A 275 3.26 2.26 20.50
CA LYS A 275 4.30 3.24 20.82
C LYS A 275 5.67 2.84 20.30
N GLU A 276 6.02 1.56 20.34
CA GLU A 276 7.33 1.08 19.87
C GLU A 276 7.41 1.10 18.34
N ALA A 277 6.32 0.72 17.66
CA ALA A 277 6.20 0.91 16.21
C ALA A 277 6.30 2.39 15.82
N ALA A 278 5.66 3.29 16.57
CA ALA A 278 5.76 4.73 16.37
C ALA A 278 7.19 5.26 16.60
N ALA A 279 7.88 4.81 17.66
CA ALA A 279 9.26 5.19 17.94
C ALA A 279 10.21 4.69 16.83
N ARG A 280 10.02 3.45 16.33
CA ARG A 280 10.81 2.92 15.22
C ARG A 280 10.54 3.67 13.91
N LEU A 281 9.30 4.07 13.64
CA LEU A 281 8.96 4.94 12.51
C LEU A 281 9.64 6.29 12.61
N GLN A 282 9.65 6.90 13.81
CA GLN A 282 10.31 8.18 14.05
C GLN A 282 11.82 8.07 13.85
N GLU A 283 12.45 7.04 14.40
CA GLU A 283 13.89 6.82 14.26
C GLU A 283 14.27 6.53 12.81
N LEU A 284 13.52 5.68 12.12
CA LEU A 284 13.75 5.43 10.70
C LEU A 284 13.55 6.69 9.86
N ALA A 285 12.50 7.47 10.12
CA ALA A 285 12.27 8.73 9.44
C ALA A 285 13.44 9.69 9.69
N ARG A 286 13.96 9.76 10.93
CA ARG A 286 15.14 10.55 11.29
C ARG A 286 16.38 10.06 10.53
N GLN A 287 16.64 8.76 10.51
CA GLN A 287 17.76 8.15 9.78
C GLN A 287 17.71 8.46 8.29
N ILE A 288 16.55 8.27 7.65
CA ILE A 288 16.36 8.52 6.22
C ILE A 288 16.43 10.03 5.89
N ASN A 289 15.92 10.88 6.78
CA ASN A 289 16.07 12.32 6.64
C ASN A 289 17.51 12.78 6.84
N SER A 290 18.30 12.07 7.67
CA SER A 290 19.72 12.36 7.90
C SER A 290 20.64 11.80 6.82
N ALA A 291 20.29 10.64 6.25
CA ALA A 291 21.03 9.99 5.16
C ALA A 291 20.84 10.73 3.82
N ASP A 292 19.80 11.55 3.73
CA ASP A 292 19.53 12.36 2.57
C ASP A 292 18.95 13.73 2.97
N SER A 293 19.83 14.73 2.97
CA SER A 293 19.48 16.13 3.28
C SER A 293 18.38 16.70 2.37
N ARG A 294 18.09 16.06 1.21
CA ARG A 294 16.96 16.40 0.33
C ARG A 294 15.59 16.16 0.98
N ASN A 295 15.50 15.29 1.98
CA ASN A 295 14.27 14.99 2.70
C ASN A 295 13.92 16.01 3.79
N LEU A 296 14.88 16.85 4.20
CA LEU A 296 14.68 17.89 5.24
C LEU A 296 14.03 19.17 4.70
N CYS A 297 14.04 19.43 3.39
CA CYS A 297 13.83 20.78 2.84
C CYS A 297 12.79 20.92 1.70
N ALA A 298 11.94 19.94 1.39
CA ALA A 298 10.98 20.14 0.30
C ALA A 298 9.60 19.46 0.49
N PRO A 299 8.49 20.22 0.54
CA PRO A 299 7.19 19.65 0.16
C PRO A 299 7.28 19.13 -1.28
N LEU A 300 6.67 17.96 -1.56
CA LEU A 300 6.59 17.36 -2.91
C LEU A 300 6.19 18.43 -3.94
N ARG A 301 7.14 18.94 -4.73
CA ARG A 301 6.86 19.96 -5.75
C ARG A 301 6.52 19.26 -7.05
N ILE A 302 5.33 19.56 -7.57
CA ILE A 302 4.84 18.95 -8.79
C ILE A 302 5.52 19.57 -10.00
N ASN A 303 6.10 18.75 -10.87
CA ASN A 303 6.63 19.25 -12.14
C ASN A 303 5.49 19.58 -13.10
N ARG A 304 5.03 20.83 -13.06
CA ARG A 304 3.93 21.31 -13.92
C ARG A 304 4.27 21.33 -15.42
N ARG A 305 5.56 21.17 -15.77
CA ARG A 305 6.04 21.17 -17.16
C ARG A 305 6.13 19.76 -17.75
N ALA A 306 6.08 18.70 -16.93
CA ALA A 306 6.14 17.33 -17.42
C ALA A 306 4.96 17.00 -18.34
N VAL A 307 5.23 16.35 -19.47
CA VAL A 307 4.20 15.93 -20.45
C VAL A 307 3.13 15.06 -19.77
N ASN A 308 3.57 14.15 -18.90
CA ASN A 308 2.71 13.26 -18.12
C ASN A 308 1.82 14.03 -17.12
N TYR A 309 2.31 15.12 -16.54
CA TYR A 309 1.50 15.99 -15.69
C TYR A 309 0.44 16.75 -16.51
N ARG A 310 0.78 17.25 -17.71
CA ARG A 310 -0.16 17.93 -18.59
C ARG A 310 -1.29 17.01 -19.07
N ALA A 311 -1.00 15.73 -19.32
CA ALA A 311 -2.01 14.72 -19.61
C ALA A 311 -2.91 14.45 -18.40
N PHE A 312 -2.32 14.38 -17.21
CA PHE A 312 -3.02 14.16 -15.95
C PHE A 312 -3.98 15.32 -15.57
N VAL A 313 -3.55 16.58 -15.67
CA VAL A 313 -4.43 17.73 -15.34
C VAL A 313 -5.63 17.85 -16.29
N LYS A 314 -5.48 17.39 -17.54
CA LYS A 314 -6.61 17.30 -18.48
C LYS A 314 -7.59 16.18 -18.12
N SER A 315 -7.17 15.20 -17.32
CA SER A 315 -8.02 14.21 -16.67
C SER A 315 -8.59 14.85 -15.41
N ALA A 316 -9.66 15.63 -15.57
CA ALA A 316 -10.24 16.46 -14.51
C ALA A 316 -10.61 15.66 -13.24
N VAL A 317 -9.76 15.70 -12.21
CA VAL A 317 -10.04 15.16 -10.86
C VAL A 317 -9.76 16.18 -9.75
N ALA A 318 -9.36 17.40 -10.09
CA ALA A 318 -9.21 18.48 -9.12
C ALA A 318 -9.74 19.80 -9.67
N GLN A 319 -11.02 20.09 -9.43
CA GLN A 319 -11.47 21.47 -9.43
C GLN A 319 -10.99 22.14 -8.13
N VAL A 320 -10.38 23.31 -8.30
CA VAL A 320 -9.71 24.10 -7.26
C VAL A 320 -10.72 24.79 -6.32
N SER A 321 -12.02 24.64 -6.56
CA SER A 321 -13.10 25.44 -5.95
C SER A 321 -13.64 24.96 -4.61
N GLU A 322 -13.27 23.77 -4.10
CA GLU A 322 -13.80 23.25 -2.82
C GLU A 322 -12.68 23.03 -1.79
N ARG A 323 -11.97 24.11 -1.43
CA ARG A 323 -11.00 24.06 -0.33
C ARG A 323 -11.70 24.17 1.02
N ALA A 324 -11.46 23.21 1.91
CA ALA A 324 -11.46 23.48 3.35
C ALA A 324 -10.37 24.53 3.67
N PRO A 325 -10.59 25.45 4.62
CA PRO A 325 -9.62 26.50 4.93
C PRO A 325 -8.27 25.92 5.36
N SER A 326 -7.19 26.60 4.97
CA SER A 326 -5.81 26.27 5.35
C SER A 326 -5.66 26.14 6.87
N PRO A 327 -4.87 25.18 7.40
CA PRO A 327 -4.57 25.07 8.82
C PRO A 327 -3.93 26.32 9.44
N HIS A 328 -3.39 27.23 8.61
CA HIS A 328 -2.71 28.46 9.04
C HIS A 328 -3.64 29.67 9.21
N ARG A 329 -4.97 29.49 9.31
CA ARG A 329 -5.92 30.60 9.47
C ARG A 329 -6.24 30.97 10.93
N TRP A 330 -5.65 30.29 11.91
CA TRP A 330 -5.88 30.54 13.34
C TRP A 330 -4.74 31.28 14.07
N GLU A 331 -3.70 31.72 13.36
CA GLU A 331 -2.57 32.43 13.99
C GLU A 331 -2.63 33.97 13.88
N LYS A 332 -3.77 34.53 13.46
CA LYS A 332 -4.01 35.97 13.54
C LYS A 332 -5.48 36.23 13.84
N HIS A 333 -5.83 36.24 15.12
CA HIS A 333 -6.71 37.21 15.76
C HIS A 333 -6.62 37.07 17.27
#